data_AF-A0A847SXH9-F1
#
_entry.id   AF-A0A847SXH9-F1
#
_cell.length_a   1.000
_cell.length_b   1.000
_cell.length_c   1.000
_cell.angle_alpha   90.00
_cell.angle_beta   90.00
_cell.angle_gamma   90.00
#
_symmetry.space_group_name_H-M   'P 1'
#
loop_
_entity.id
_entity.type
_entity.pdbx_description
1 polymer ?
#
loop_
_entity_poly.entity_id
_entity_poly.type
_entity_poly.pdbx_seq_one_letter_code
_entity_poly.pdbx_strand_id
1 'polypeptide(L)'
;MAITNRTAMEAFFEEVKSIGLFGRLFSWGRIRSLSYEASNEYALLRNQRDGVNQQLYGLNQLLESAKREAEAGGREVSRLTIELTQARTALDEAKAQLNERITRIRELETSAEASMEKVAELRVQVTALQHNVEERNDDLTVRESRLAEALTAKESNSNRVRELEAEIGDHKRRHEELSTTLAECNKRITQFESVESSRSEEHADKMNELDHFMAVLKEDKARLDEERKAAFEKQFEDMKRTWLNHERRVEESLRSLCNKHAIEYVGKEKVPFKGKPDNTLMICEEYVIFDAKSPQGDDLTNFPDYVKKQSGEVQKYVKEASVKKDVYLVVPSNTIHLFDEHTMNHGDYNVFVVTVDSLEPIILSLKKIEEYEFADQLSPEDRDSICRVIGRFSHLTKRRIQVDAFFCEESFRALKECGCLPEDMTDKMEEYERSTKVNPPVEQKAKLITERSLQKAVDGVMKETSFLGLETSETSGTIEALPLLKEGKRTDR
;
A
#
# COMPACT_ATOMS: atom_id res chain seq x y z
N MET A 1 101.11 11.81 -184.02
CA MET A 1 101.34 12.80 -185.09
C MET A 1 102.83 12.78 -185.39
N ALA A 2 103.32 11.89 -186.26
CA ALA A 2 103.20 11.83 -187.72
C ALA A 2 104.29 12.68 -188.42
N ILE A 3 105.10 11.99 -189.24
CA ILE A 3 105.77 12.42 -190.49
C ILE A 3 107.29 12.21 -190.51
N THR A 4 107.62 11.10 -191.20
CA THR A 4 108.74 10.85 -192.12
C THR A 4 110.17 11.12 -191.63
N ASN A 5 110.72 10.15 -190.91
CA ASN A 5 112.09 9.71 -191.18
C ASN A 5 112.02 8.23 -191.53
N ARG A 6 112.33 7.92 -192.79
CA ARG A 6 112.42 6.56 -193.33
C ARG A 6 113.42 5.81 -192.45
N THR A 7 112.97 4.81 -191.71
CA THR A 7 113.74 4.19 -190.62
C THR A 7 114.91 3.37 -191.17
N ALA A 8 115.98 3.24 -190.37
CA ALA A 8 117.18 2.52 -190.78
C ALA A 8 116.88 1.05 -191.09
N MET A 9 115.91 0.45 -190.40
CA MET A 9 115.38 -0.90 -190.70
C MET A 9 114.76 -1.00 -192.09
N GLU A 10 113.93 -0.03 -192.51
CA GLU A 10 113.28 -0.07 -193.83
C GLU A 10 114.30 0.12 -194.96
N ALA A 11 115.25 1.04 -194.78
CA ALA A 11 116.36 1.25 -195.73
C ALA A 11 117.26 0.01 -195.86
N PHE A 12 117.52 -0.70 -194.76
CA PHE A 12 118.27 -1.97 -194.76
C PHE A 12 117.56 -3.05 -195.58
N PHE A 13 116.24 -3.22 -195.40
CA PHE A 13 115.49 -4.27 -196.13
C PHE A 13 115.29 -3.96 -197.63
N GLU A 14 115.21 -2.69 -198.04
CA GLU A 14 115.15 -2.33 -199.48
C GLU A 14 116.47 -2.57 -200.22
N GLU A 15 117.61 -2.22 -199.62
CA GLU A 15 118.93 -2.40 -200.24
C GLU A 15 119.26 -3.90 -200.44
N VAL A 16 118.78 -4.77 -199.55
CA VAL A 16 118.93 -6.23 -199.65
C VAL A 16 118.05 -6.82 -200.77
N LYS A 17 116.89 -6.22 -201.08
CA LYS A 17 115.95 -6.69 -202.11
C LYS A 17 116.35 -6.29 -203.54
N SER A 18 117.00 -5.15 -203.75
CA SER A 18 117.29 -4.59 -205.08
C SER A 18 118.61 -5.05 -205.71
N ILE A 19 119.40 -5.84 -204.99
CA ILE A 19 120.77 -6.16 -205.36
C ILE A 19 120.85 -7.26 -206.45
N GLY A 20 121.28 -6.84 -207.66
CA GLY A 20 121.54 -7.69 -208.84
C GLY A 20 122.92 -8.36 -208.84
N LEU A 21 123.21 -9.16 -209.89
CA LEU A 21 124.34 -10.12 -209.92
C LEU A 21 125.72 -9.49 -209.68
N PHE A 22 125.94 -8.25 -210.14
CA PHE A 22 127.17 -7.49 -209.88
C PHE A 22 127.17 -6.72 -208.56
N GLY A 23 125.98 -6.36 -208.03
CA GLY A 23 125.82 -5.68 -206.75
C GLY A 23 126.15 -6.56 -205.54
N ARG A 24 125.91 -7.88 -205.62
CA ARG A 24 126.26 -8.82 -204.55
C ARG A 24 127.76 -8.99 -204.31
N LEU A 25 128.60 -8.69 -205.31
CA LEU A 25 130.04 -8.95 -205.21
C LEU A 25 130.85 -7.77 -204.64
N PHE A 26 130.38 -6.52 -204.70
CA PHE A 26 131.21 -5.36 -204.36
C PHE A 26 130.58 -4.30 -203.41
N SER A 27 129.30 -4.41 -202.99
CA SER A 27 128.62 -3.36 -202.19
C SER A 27 128.51 -3.61 -200.66
N TRP A 28 129.23 -4.59 -200.11
CA TRP A 28 129.12 -5.03 -198.71
C TRP A 28 129.42 -3.95 -197.65
N GLY A 29 130.17 -2.90 -198.00
CA GLY A 29 130.44 -1.79 -197.09
C GLY A 29 129.17 -1.05 -196.65
N ARG A 30 128.20 -0.89 -197.56
CA ARG A 30 126.97 -0.13 -197.31
C ARG A 30 125.96 -0.92 -196.46
N ILE A 31 125.82 -2.21 -196.75
CA ILE A 31 124.95 -3.14 -196.01
C ILE A 31 125.41 -3.25 -194.54
N ARG A 32 126.72 -3.24 -194.30
CA ARG A 32 127.29 -3.33 -192.94
C ARG A 32 127.02 -2.07 -192.10
N SER A 33 127.07 -0.89 -192.71
CA SER A 33 126.72 0.36 -192.03
C SER A 33 125.22 0.39 -191.66
N LEU A 34 124.36 0.03 -192.62
CA LEU A 34 122.91 -0.03 -192.41
C LEU A 34 122.51 -1.08 -191.35
N SER A 35 123.23 -2.20 -191.24
CA SER A 35 122.92 -3.21 -190.20
C SER A 35 123.22 -2.74 -188.78
N TYR A 36 124.24 -1.89 -188.60
CA TYR A 36 124.59 -1.35 -187.29
C TYR A 36 123.57 -0.31 -186.83
N GLU A 37 123.13 0.57 -187.74
CA GLU A 37 122.10 1.57 -187.44
C GLU A 37 120.75 0.92 -187.13
N ALA A 38 120.33 -0.09 -187.89
CA ALA A 38 119.10 -0.83 -187.64
C ALA A 38 119.10 -1.62 -186.30
N SER A 39 120.25 -2.16 -185.90
CA SER A 39 120.41 -2.87 -184.62
C SER A 39 120.29 -1.92 -183.42
N ASN A 40 120.87 -0.72 -183.54
CA ASN A 40 120.82 0.28 -182.48
C ASN A 40 119.40 0.82 -182.28
N GLU A 41 118.65 1.02 -183.37
CA GLU A 41 117.25 1.45 -183.35
C GLU A 41 116.35 0.40 -182.69
N TYR A 42 116.57 -0.90 -182.97
CA TYR A 42 115.87 -2.00 -182.31
C TYR A 42 116.17 -2.10 -180.81
N ALA A 43 117.43 -1.87 -180.40
CA ALA A 43 117.81 -1.84 -179.00
C ALA A 43 117.12 -0.71 -178.23
N LEU A 44 116.95 0.47 -178.85
CA LEU A 44 116.28 1.61 -178.24
C LEU A 44 114.78 1.37 -178.06
N LEU A 45 114.10 0.85 -179.09
CA LEU A 45 112.68 0.46 -179.04
C LEU A 45 112.42 -0.66 -178.03
N ARG A 46 113.35 -1.60 -177.89
CA ARG A 46 113.29 -2.64 -176.86
C ARG A 46 113.36 -2.04 -175.45
N ASN A 47 114.29 -1.13 -175.19
CA ASN A 47 114.39 -0.45 -173.89
C ASN A 47 113.15 0.38 -173.55
N GLN A 48 112.55 1.08 -174.53
CA GLN A 48 111.29 1.81 -174.30
C GLN A 48 110.13 0.87 -173.97
N ARG A 49 109.99 -0.24 -174.71
CA ARG A 49 108.97 -1.27 -174.44
C ARG A 49 109.16 -1.90 -173.06
N ASP A 50 110.39 -2.19 -172.67
CA ASP A 50 110.70 -2.74 -171.35
C ASP A 50 110.40 -1.72 -170.23
N GLY A 51 110.64 -0.42 -170.46
CA GLY A 51 110.26 0.66 -169.56
C GLY A 51 108.74 0.83 -169.40
N VAL A 52 107.98 0.79 -170.49
CA VAL A 52 106.51 0.85 -170.45
C VAL A 52 105.92 -0.38 -169.76
N ASN A 53 106.50 -1.57 -169.98
CA ASN A 53 106.07 -2.79 -169.28
C ASN A 53 106.31 -2.70 -167.77
N GLN A 54 107.43 -2.11 -167.33
CA GLN A 54 107.66 -1.85 -165.89
C GLN A 54 106.64 -0.86 -165.30
N GLN A 55 106.30 0.21 -166.02
CA GLN A 55 105.26 1.15 -165.59
C GLN A 55 103.89 0.49 -165.50
N LEU A 56 103.51 -0.31 -166.50
CA LEU A 56 102.26 -1.08 -166.50
C LEU A 56 102.20 -2.05 -165.32
N TYR A 57 103.30 -2.74 -165.02
CA TYR A 57 103.37 -3.65 -163.88
C TYR A 57 103.22 -2.90 -162.54
N GLY A 58 103.88 -1.75 -162.38
CA GLY A 58 103.76 -0.92 -161.18
C GLY A 58 102.37 -0.32 -160.97
N LEU A 59 101.74 0.18 -162.05
CA LEU A 59 100.36 0.68 -162.02
C LEU A 59 99.36 -0.43 -161.68
N ASN A 60 99.55 -1.63 -162.23
CA ASN A 60 98.67 -2.76 -161.95
C ASN A 60 98.80 -3.24 -160.48
N GLN A 61 99.99 -3.17 -159.90
CA GLN A 61 100.16 -3.42 -158.46
C GLN A 61 99.43 -2.38 -157.59
N LEU A 62 99.52 -1.09 -157.92
CA LEU A 62 98.82 -0.03 -157.19
C LEU A 62 97.30 -0.12 -157.34
N LEU A 63 96.81 -0.49 -158.53
CA LEU A 63 95.38 -0.73 -158.76
C LEU A 63 94.87 -1.85 -157.84
N GLU A 64 95.60 -2.96 -157.78
CA GLU A 64 95.20 -4.09 -156.92
C GLU A 64 95.38 -3.84 -155.43
N SER A 65 96.33 -2.99 -155.02
CA SER A 65 96.39 -2.55 -153.62
C SER A 65 95.20 -1.65 -153.26
N ALA A 66 94.88 -0.67 -154.13
CA ALA A 66 93.74 0.22 -153.92
C ALA A 66 92.40 -0.53 -153.93
N LYS A 67 92.26 -1.55 -154.80
CA LYS A 67 91.08 -2.41 -154.84
C LYS A 67 90.93 -3.23 -153.57
N ARG A 68 92.02 -3.81 -153.05
CA ARG A 68 92.02 -4.53 -151.77
C ARG A 68 91.66 -3.62 -150.59
N GLU A 69 92.14 -2.38 -150.57
CA GLU A 69 91.77 -1.39 -149.54
C GLU A 69 90.30 -0.99 -149.65
N ALA A 70 89.77 -0.76 -150.85
CA ALA A 70 88.35 -0.49 -151.05
C ALA A 70 87.46 -1.67 -150.63
N GLU A 71 87.87 -2.91 -150.93
CA GLU A 71 87.20 -4.14 -150.49
C GLU A 71 87.31 -4.33 -148.96
N ALA A 72 88.42 -3.95 -148.34
CA ALA A 72 88.58 -3.96 -146.88
C ALA A 72 87.68 -2.91 -146.21
N GLY A 73 87.64 -1.68 -146.75
CA GLY A 73 86.75 -0.61 -146.28
C GLY A 73 85.27 -0.97 -146.45
N GLY A 74 84.89 -1.57 -147.58
CA GLY A 74 83.53 -2.06 -147.80
C GLY A 74 83.12 -3.17 -146.82
N ARG A 75 84.04 -4.07 -146.48
CA ARG A 75 83.83 -5.07 -145.40
C ARG A 75 83.63 -4.40 -144.04
N GLU A 76 84.43 -3.39 -143.73
CA GLU A 76 84.35 -2.68 -142.45
C GLU A 76 83.06 -1.86 -142.32
N VAL A 77 82.63 -1.17 -143.37
CA VAL A 77 81.34 -0.47 -143.41
C VAL A 77 80.18 -1.46 -143.25
N SER A 78 80.26 -2.63 -143.89
CA SER A 78 79.26 -3.68 -143.74
C SER A 78 79.21 -4.20 -142.29
N ARG A 79 80.37 -4.42 -141.66
CA ARG A 79 80.48 -4.82 -140.26
C ARG A 79 79.85 -3.79 -139.32
N LEU A 80 80.23 -2.52 -139.44
CA LEU A 80 79.69 -1.43 -138.62
C LEU A 80 78.20 -1.21 -138.86
N THR A 81 77.71 -1.42 -140.09
CA THR A 81 76.27 -1.34 -140.40
C THR A 81 75.51 -2.45 -139.67
N ILE A 82 76.04 -3.67 -139.67
CA ILE A 82 75.47 -4.80 -138.93
C ILE A 82 75.47 -4.49 -137.42
N GLU A 83 76.61 -4.05 -136.86
CA GLU A 83 76.71 -3.69 -135.44
C GLU A 83 75.74 -2.54 -135.06
N LEU A 84 75.60 -1.52 -135.90
CA LEU A 84 74.64 -0.42 -135.69
C LEU A 84 73.19 -0.94 -135.71
N THR A 85 72.84 -1.84 -136.64
CA THR A 85 71.51 -2.43 -136.68
C THR A 85 71.24 -3.28 -135.45
N GLN A 86 72.21 -4.08 -135.00
CA GLN A 86 72.11 -4.88 -133.77
C GLN A 86 71.97 -4.01 -132.52
N ALA A 87 72.71 -2.90 -132.43
CA ALA A 87 72.60 -1.95 -131.33
C ALA A 87 71.24 -1.23 -131.33
N ARG A 88 70.70 -0.87 -132.51
CA ARG A 88 69.35 -0.30 -132.64
C ARG A 88 68.27 -1.28 -132.20
N THR A 89 68.35 -2.55 -132.66
CA THR A 89 67.39 -3.57 -132.24
C THR A 89 67.46 -3.83 -130.74
N ALA A 90 68.66 -3.89 -130.16
CA ALA A 90 68.84 -4.06 -128.72
C ALA A 90 68.31 -2.85 -127.93
N LEU A 91 68.48 -1.63 -128.45
CA LEU A 91 67.91 -0.42 -127.85
C LEU A 91 66.38 -0.41 -127.87
N ASP A 92 65.78 -0.82 -129.00
CA ASP A 92 64.32 -0.89 -129.12
C ASP A 92 63.73 -1.99 -128.23
N GLU A 93 64.42 -3.13 -128.09
CA GLU A 93 64.06 -4.19 -127.15
C GLU A 93 64.17 -3.72 -125.70
N ALA A 94 65.25 -3.02 -125.33
CA ALA A 94 65.39 -2.43 -123.99
C ALA A 94 64.31 -1.37 -123.68
N LYS A 95 63.92 -0.56 -124.67
CA LYS A 95 62.79 0.38 -124.54
C LYS A 95 61.46 -0.34 -124.35
N ALA A 96 61.23 -1.43 -125.08
CA ALA A 96 60.03 -2.25 -124.93
C ALA A 96 59.96 -2.84 -123.51
N GLN A 97 61.05 -3.43 -123.02
CA GLN A 97 61.13 -3.95 -121.65
C GLN A 97 60.96 -2.85 -120.59
N LEU A 98 61.52 -1.66 -120.82
CA LEU A 98 61.33 -0.52 -119.92
C LEU A 98 59.86 -0.08 -119.86
N ASN A 99 59.18 -0.02 -121.01
CA ASN A 99 57.76 0.32 -121.08
C ASN A 99 56.90 -0.73 -120.36
N GLU A 100 57.20 -2.02 -120.53
CA GLU A 100 56.52 -3.11 -119.82
C GLU A 100 56.73 -3.01 -118.29
N ARG A 101 57.94 -2.67 -117.85
CA ARG A 101 58.21 -2.42 -116.43
C ARG A 101 57.45 -1.20 -115.90
N ILE A 102 57.36 -0.12 -116.69
CA ILE A 102 56.57 1.07 -116.33
C ILE A 102 55.09 0.72 -116.19
N THR A 103 54.52 -0.05 -117.12
CA THR A 103 53.13 -0.49 -117.01
C THR A 103 52.94 -1.38 -115.78
N ARG A 104 53.89 -2.29 -115.50
CA ARG A 104 53.82 -3.15 -114.32
C ARG A 104 53.92 -2.38 -113.01
N ILE A 105 54.77 -1.35 -112.94
CA ILE A 105 54.87 -0.47 -111.77
C ILE A 105 53.54 0.25 -111.54
N ARG A 106 52.90 0.79 -112.57
CA ARG A 106 51.59 1.46 -112.44
C ARG A 106 50.49 0.51 -111.96
N GLU A 107 50.47 -0.73 -112.45
CA GLU A 107 49.54 -1.77 -111.97
C GLU A 107 49.79 -2.09 -110.48
N LEU A 108 51.05 -2.16 -110.06
CA LEU A 108 51.39 -2.40 -108.66
C LEU A 108 51.05 -1.18 -107.78
N GLU A 109 51.27 0.04 -108.25
CA GLU A 109 50.90 1.28 -107.55
C GLU A 109 49.38 1.35 -107.34
N THR A 110 48.59 1.13 -108.38
CA THR A 110 47.11 1.11 -108.27
C THR A 110 46.61 0.00 -107.34
N SER A 111 47.21 -1.19 -107.39
CA SER A 111 46.88 -2.28 -106.46
C SER A 111 47.29 -1.97 -105.00
N ALA A 112 48.43 -1.32 -104.81
CA ALA A 112 48.90 -0.87 -103.50
C ALA A 112 47.98 0.22 -102.93
N GLU A 113 47.54 1.19 -103.74
CA GLU A 113 46.56 2.21 -103.36
C GLU A 113 45.23 1.58 -102.93
N ALA A 114 44.69 0.64 -103.73
CA ALA A 114 43.46 -0.08 -103.37
C ALA A 114 43.62 -0.89 -102.06
N SER A 115 44.80 -1.49 -101.86
CA SER A 115 45.11 -2.20 -100.60
C SER A 115 45.22 -1.24 -99.42
N MET A 116 45.81 -0.06 -99.60
CA MET A 116 45.89 0.99 -98.58
C MET A 116 44.51 1.51 -98.19
N GLU A 117 43.63 1.72 -99.18
CA GLU A 117 42.23 2.12 -98.94
C GLU A 117 41.50 1.05 -98.13
N LYS A 118 41.67 -0.24 -98.49
CA LYS A 118 41.06 -1.33 -97.72
C LYS A 118 41.58 -1.42 -96.29
N VAL A 119 42.88 -1.21 -96.09
CA VAL A 119 43.49 -1.17 -94.75
C VAL A 119 42.95 0.01 -93.94
N ALA A 120 42.75 1.19 -94.55
CA ALA A 120 42.16 2.34 -93.90
C ALA A 120 40.71 2.06 -93.47
N GLU A 121 39.89 1.48 -94.34
CA GLU A 121 38.51 1.09 -94.04
C GLU A 121 38.44 0.08 -92.88
N LEU A 122 39.28 -0.97 -92.94
CA LEU A 122 39.35 -1.97 -91.87
C LEU A 122 39.80 -1.37 -90.53
N ARG A 123 40.72 -0.40 -90.54
CA ARG A 123 41.13 0.32 -89.32
C ARG A 123 39.95 1.08 -88.71
N VAL A 124 39.17 1.78 -89.54
CA VAL A 124 37.96 2.49 -89.07
C VAL A 124 36.97 1.51 -88.46
N GLN A 125 36.71 0.37 -89.11
CA GLN A 125 35.82 -0.67 -88.58
C GLN A 125 36.32 -1.25 -87.26
N VAL A 126 37.62 -1.52 -87.13
CA VAL A 126 38.23 -1.99 -85.87
C VAL A 126 38.04 -0.96 -84.76
N THR A 127 38.28 0.32 -85.02
CA THR A 127 38.07 1.37 -84.00
C THR A 127 36.61 1.49 -83.57
N ALA A 128 35.67 1.36 -84.51
CA ALA A 128 34.24 1.38 -84.19
C ALA A 128 33.83 0.16 -83.35
N LEU A 129 34.34 -1.02 -83.68
CA LEU A 129 34.09 -2.24 -82.91
C LEU A 129 34.73 -2.18 -81.52
N GLN A 130 35.92 -1.61 -81.38
CA GLN A 130 36.57 -1.39 -80.09
C GLN A 130 35.72 -0.49 -79.18
N HIS A 131 35.23 0.64 -79.71
CA HIS A 131 34.34 1.53 -78.96
C HIS A 131 33.05 0.82 -78.54
N ASN A 132 32.42 0.04 -79.43
CA ASN A 132 31.22 -0.73 -79.07
C ASN A 132 31.48 -1.78 -77.99
N VAL A 133 32.67 -2.40 -77.98
CA VAL A 133 33.07 -3.35 -76.93
C VAL A 133 33.28 -2.64 -75.61
N GLU A 134 33.91 -1.46 -75.61
CA GLU A 134 34.07 -0.63 -74.41
C GLU A 134 32.72 -0.21 -73.83
N GLU A 135 31.81 0.31 -74.65
CA GLU A 135 30.45 0.68 -74.22
C GLU A 135 29.66 -0.53 -73.66
N ARG A 136 29.77 -1.70 -74.30
CA ARG A 136 29.16 -2.94 -73.81
C ARG A 136 29.76 -3.42 -72.49
N ASN A 137 31.06 -3.22 -72.29
CA ASN A 137 31.72 -3.56 -71.04
C ASN A 137 31.27 -2.62 -69.92
N ASP A 138 31.16 -1.32 -70.18
CA ASP A 138 30.62 -0.36 -69.22
C ASP A 138 29.17 -0.72 -68.84
N ASP A 139 28.32 -1.03 -69.82
CA ASP A 139 26.97 -1.56 -69.60
C ASP A 139 26.95 -2.82 -68.72
N LEU A 140 27.88 -3.75 -68.95
CA LEU A 140 28.00 -4.98 -68.17
C LEU A 140 28.38 -4.70 -66.73
N THR A 141 29.35 -3.82 -66.48
CA THR A 141 29.75 -3.46 -65.11
C THR A 141 28.59 -2.83 -64.33
N VAL A 142 27.80 -1.95 -64.97
CA VAL A 142 26.61 -1.36 -64.34
C VAL A 142 25.57 -2.42 -64.03
N ARG A 143 25.35 -3.39 -64.92
CA ARG A 143 24.41 -4.50 -64.68
C ARG A 143 24.87 -5.43 -63.57
N GLU A 144 26.16 -5.72 -63.49
CA GLU A 144 26.77 -6.52 -62.42
C GLU A 144 26.61 -5.83 -61.06
N SER A 145 26.85 -4.52 -60.99
CA SER A 145 26.64 -3.72 -59.77
C SER A 145 25.17 -3.76 -59.34
N ARG A 146 24.21 -3.54 -60.25
CA ARG A 146 22.77 -3.63 -59.95
C ARG A 146 22.35 -5.02 -59.50
N LEU A 147 22.93 -6.07 -60.08
CA LEU A 147 22.65 -7.45 -59.68
C LEU A 147 23.16 -7.72 -58.26
N ALA A 148 24.36 -7.23 -57.93
CA ALA A 148 24.91 -7.34 -56.58
C ALA A 148 24.02 -6.63 -55.55
N GLU A 149 23.59 -5.40 -55.84
CA GLU A 149 22.64 -4.67 -55.00
C GLU A 149 21.32 -5.44 -54.82
N ALA A 150 20.74 -5.94 -55.90
CA ALA A 150 19.51 -6.74 -55.84
C ALA A 150 19.67 -8.03 -55.01
N LEU A 151 20.83 -8.68 -55.07
CA LEU A 151 21.13 -9.86 -54.24
C LEU A 151 21.24 -9.49 -52.76
N THR A 152 21.90 -8.38 -52.41
CA THR A 152 21.97 -7.91 -51.02
C THR A 152 20.59 -7.53 -50.48
N ALA A 153 19.77 -6.85 -51.28
CA ALA A 153 18.40 -6.49 -50.91
C ALA A 153 17.52 -7.74 -50.73
N LYS A 154 17.68 -8.75 -51.60
CA LYS A 154 16.98 -10.04 -51.47
C LYS A 154 17.36 -10.75 -50.18
N GLU A 155 18.65 -10.78 -49.81
CA GLU A 155 19.09 -11.41 -48.57
C GLU A 155 18.57 -10.66 -47.33
N SER A 156 18.63 -9.32 -47.34
CA SER A 156 18.04 -8.50 -46.28
C SER A 156 16.54 -8.75 -46.12
N ASN A 157 15.79 -8.79 -47.21
CA ASN A 157 14.36 -9.13 -47.19
C ASN A 157 14.11 -10.56 -46.71
N SER A 158 14.93 -11.54 -47.11
CA SER A 158 14.84 -12.93 -46.64
C SER A 158 15.02 -13.03 -45.12
N ASN A 159 15.97 -12.27 -44.56
CA ASN A 159 16.17 -12.20 -43.11
C ASN A 159 14.98 -11.53 -42.43
N ARG A 160 14.44 -10.44 -42.99
CA ARG A 160 13.26 -9.77 -42.43
C ARG A 160 12.02 -10.66 -42.44
N VAL A 161 11.82 -11.45 -43.49
CA VAL A 161 10.74 -12.44 -43.55
C VAL A 161 10.90 -13.49 -42.46
N ARG A 162 12.11 -14.02 -42.26
CA ARG A 162 12.40 -14.97 -41.17
C ARG A 162 12.11 -14.38 -39.77
N GLU A 163 12.49 -13.13 -39.54
CA GLU A 163 12.18 -12.43 -38.28
C GLU A 163 10.67 -12.29 -38.07
N LEU A 164 9.93 -11.83 -39.08
CA LEU A 164 8.48 -11.68 -39.00
C LEU A 164 7.76 -13.02 -38.80
N GLU A 165 8.23 -14.09 -39.43
CA GLU A 165 7.70 -15.44 -39.22
C GLU A 165 7.91 -15.92 -37.77
N ALA A 166 9.08 -15.63 -37.18
CA ALA A 166 9.37 -15.93 -35.78
C ALA A 166 8.48 -15.10 -34.83
N GLU A 167 8.33 -13.79 -35.07
CA GLU A 167 7.45 -12.91 -34.31
C GLU A 167 5.98 -13.39 -34.37
N ILE A 168 5.49 -13.76 -35.55
CA ILE A 168 4.13 -14.33 -35.71
C ILE A 168 3.99 -15.62 -34.92
N GLY A 169 5.00 -16.49 -34.92
CA GLY A 169 5.02 -17.71 -34.12
C GLY A 169 4.91 -17.44 -32.62
N ASP A 170 5.67 -16.45 -32.12
CA ASP A 170 5.60 -16.01 -30.72
C ASP A 170 4.24 -15.41 -30.36
N HIS A 171 3.69 -14.55 -31.21
CA HIS A 171 2.38 -13.95 -31.00
C HIS A 171 1.26 -14.99 -30.99
N LYS A 172 1.33 -16.02 -31.83
CA LYS A 172 0.38 -17.14 -31.81
C LYS A 172 0.45 -17.93 -30.51
N ARG A 173 1.65 -18.26 -30.04
CA ARG A 173 1.84 -18.93 -28.73
C ARG A 173 1.25 -18.10 -27.58
N ARG A 174 1.55 -16.80 -27.53
CA ARG A 174 0.97 -15.90 -26.51
C ARG A 174 -0.56 -15.82 -26.60
N HIS A 175 -1.12 -15.83 -27.80
CA HIS A 175 -2.58 -15.84 -27.98
C HIS A 175 -3.21 -17.14 -27.46
N GLU A 176 -2.59 -18.29 -27.72
CA GLU A 176 -3.04 -19.58 -27.18
C GLU A 176 -2.95 -19.61 -25.65
N GLU A 177 -1.85 -19.14 -25.06
CA GLU A 177 -1.68 -19.02 -23.60
C GLU A 177 -2.71 -18.06 -22.97
N LEU A 178 -2.97 -16.91 -23.59
CA LEU A 178 -4.00 -15.98 -23.12
C LEU A 178 -5.41 -16.58 -23.26
N SER A 179 -5.66 -17.32 -24.33
CA SER A 179 -6.95 -17.99 -24.53
C SER A 179 -7.20 -19.09 -23.49
N THR A 180 -6.18 -19.87 -23.12
CA THR A 180 -6.32 -20.91 -22.10
C THR A 180 -6.52 -20.32 -20.70
N THR A 181 -5.74 -19.31 -20.34
CA THR A 181 -5.89 -18.59 -19.06
C THR A 181 -7.24 -17.89 -18.95
N LEU A 182 -7.75 -17.30 -20.02
CA LEU A 182 -9.08 -16.70 -20.05
C LEU A 182 -10.19 -17.74 -19.84
N ALA A 183 -10.06 -18.92 -20.47
CA ALA A 183 -11.00 -20.03 -20.24
C ALA A 183 -10.98 -20.52 -18.79
N GLU A 184 -9.78 -20.61 -18.17
CA GLU A 184 -9.63 -21.00 -16.78
C GLU A 184 -10.19 -19.97 -15.80
N CYS A 185 -9.95 -18.67 -16.04
CA CYS A 185 -10.55 -17.58 -15.28
C CYS A 185 -12.08 -17.61 -15.36
N ASN A 186 -12.67 -17.80 -16.54
CA ASN A 186 -14.12 -17.89 -16.70
C ASN A 186 -14.69 -19.10 -15.94
N LYS A 187 -13.99 -20.24 -15.95
CA LYS A 187 -14.37 -21.41 -15.14
C LYS A 187 -14.35 -21.12 -13.64
N ARG A 188 -13.37 -20.36 -13.16
CA ARG A 188 -13.30 -19.94 -11.74
C ARG A 188 -14.42 -18.97 -11.37
N ILE A 189 -14.72 -18.00 -12.23
CA ILE A 189 -15.80 -17.03 -12.02
C ILE A 189 -17.13 -17.78 -11.88
N THR A 190 -17.46 -18.65 -12.83
CA THR A 190 -18.69 -19.46 -12.78
C THR A 190 -18.77 -20.35 -11.53
N GLN A 191 -17.65 -20.92 -11.08
CA GLN A 191 -17.61 -21.65 -9.80
C GLN A 191 -17.89 -20.74 -8.59
N PHE A 192 -17.27 -19.56 -8.53
CA PHE A 192 -17.49 -18.62 -7.44
C PHE A 192 -18.92 -18.08 -7.40
N GLU A 193 -19.50 -17.76 -8.56
CA GLU A 193 -20.89 -17.33 -8.68
C GLU A 193 -21.86 -18.41 -8.20
N SER A 194 -21.62 -19.68 -8.57
CA SER A 194 -22.40 -20.81 -8.08
C SER A 194 -22.32 -20.96 -6.57
N VAL A 195 -21.12 -20.82 -5.98
CA VAL A 195 -20.92 -20.94 -4.53
C VAL A 195 -21.54 -19.77 -3.76
N GLU A 196 -21.41 -18.53 -4.25
CA GLU A 196 -22.08 -17.35 -3.68
C GLU A 196 -23.60 -17.52 -3.71
N SER A 197 -24.15 -17.98 -4.84
CA SER A 197 -25.59 -18.22 -4.96
C SER A 197 -26.08 -19.24 -3.94
N SER A 198 -25.42 -20.40 -3.83
CA SER A 198 -25.77 -21.41 -2.82
C SER A 198 -25.63 -20.91 -1.40
N ARG A 199 -24.56 -20.15 -1.09
CA ARG A 199 -24.36 -19.57 0.24
C ARG A 199 -25.44 -18.53 0.58
N SER A 200 -25.86 -17.72 -0.40
CA SER A 200 -26.94 -16.76 -0.25
C SER A 200 -28.28 -17.44 0.01
N GLU A 201 -28.58 -18.54 -0.68
CA GLU A 201 -29.78 -19.36 -0.43
C GLU A 201 -29.75 -19.96 0.98
N GLU A 202 -28.64 -20.58 1.39
CA GLU A 202 -28.49 -21.11 2.75
C GLU A 202 -28.64 -20.02 3.83
N HIS A 203 -28.11 -18.82 3.59
CA HIS A 203 -28.27 -17.69 4.51
C HIS A 203 -29.73 -17.22 4.58
N ALA A 204 -30.43 -17.15 3.45
CA ALA A 204 -31.85 -16.80 3.41
C ALA A 204 -32.70 -17.81 4.19
N ASP A 205 -32.43 -19.11 4.01
CA ASP A 205 -33.13 -20.18 4.73
C ASP A 205 -32.90 -20.10 6.24
N LYS A 206 -31.64 -19.93 6.67
CA LYS A 206 -31.30 -19.76 8.11
C LYS A 206 -31.92 -18.50 8.70
N MET A 207 -32.00 -17.41 7.93
CA MET A 207 -32.64 -16.18 8.38
C MET A 207 -34.15 -16.39 8.58
N ASN A 208 -34.80 -17.08 7.64
CA ASN A 208 -36.22 -17.43 7.76
C ASN A 208 -36.49 -18.34 8.97
N GLU A 209 -35.64 -19.34 9.23
CA GLU A 209 -35.74 -20.17 10.43
C GLU A 209 -35.56 -19.36 11.72
N LEU A 210 -34.60 -18.44 11.75
CA LEU A 210 -34.35 -17.58 12.91
C LEU A 210 -35.52 -16.64 13.16
N ASP A 211 -36.08 -16.03 12.11
CA ASP A 211 -37.25 -15.16 12.22
C ASP A 211 -38.47 -15.91 12.74
N HIS A 212 -38.69 -17.15 12.27
CA HIS A 212 -39.74 -18.01 12.79
C HIS A 212 -39.52 -18.34 14.27
N PHE A 213 -38.30 -18.73 14.65
CA PHE A 213 -37.94 -19.02 16.04
C PHE A 213 -38.08 -17.79 16.95
N MET A 214 -37.67 -16.61 16.49
CA MET A 214 -37.84 -15.36 17.22
C MET A 214 -39.32 -14.99 17.40
N ALA A 215 -40.17 -15.26 16.40
CA ALA A 215 -41.61 -15.06 16.53
C ALA A 215 -42.21 -15.97 17.60
N VAL A 216 -41.88 -17.26 17.57
CA VAL A 216 -42.32 -18.25 18.57
C VAL A 216 -41.85 -17.87 19.97
N LEU A 217 -40.57 -17.48 20.13
CA LEU A 217 -40.04 -17.06 21.44
C LEU A 217 -40.70 -15.78 21.98
N LYS A 218 -41.02 -14.81 21.11
CA LYS A 218 -41.74 -13.60 21.52
C LYS A 218 -43.13 -13.93 22.03
N GLU A 219 -43.83 -14.83 21.34
CA GLU A 219 -45.17 -15.30 21.72
C GLU A 219 -45.13 -16.09 23.03
N ASP A 220 -44.18 -17.03 23.18
CA ASP A 220 -44.00 -17.80 24.42
C ASP A 220 -43.61 -16.91 25.61
N LYS A 221 -42.77 -15.91 25.40
CA LYS A 221 -42.41 -14.93 26.45
C LYS A 221 -43.63 -14.12 26.88
N ALA A 222 -44.43 -13.63 25.92
CA ALA A 222 -45.65 -12.90 26.22
C ALA A 222 -46.65 -13.78 27.00
N ARG A 223 -46.81 -15.05 26.62
CA ARG A 223 -47.64 -16.01 27.35
C ARG A 223 -47.16 -16.22 28.79
N LEU A 224 -45.88 -16.48 28.99
CA LEU A 224 -45.29 -16.69 30.32
C LEU A 224 -45.39 -15.46 31.23
N ASP A 225 -45.21 -14.26 30.67
CA ASP A 225 -45.34 -13.02 31.43
C ASP A 225 -46.79 -12.78 31.87
N GLU A 226 -47.78 -13.13 31.04
CA GLU A 226 -49.20 -13.04 31.39
C GLU A 226 -49.59 -14.08 32.45
N GLU A 227 -49.12 -15.33 32.32
CA GLU A 227 -49.33 -16.39 33.32
C GLU A 227 -48.75 -16.00 34.69
N ARG A 228 -47.56 -15.39 34.72
CA ARG A 228 -46.93 -14.91 35.96
C ARG A 228 -47.71 -13.78 36.62
N LYS A 229 -48.21 -12.82 35.84
CA LYS A 229 -49.05 -11.73 36.36
C LYS A 229 -50.34 -12.26 36.96
N ALA A 230 -51.02 -13.15 36.24
CA ALA A 230 -52.26 -13.78 36.71
C ALA A 230 -52.04 -14.62 37.99
N ALA A 231 -50.92 -15.34 38.08
CA ALA A 231 -50.55 -16.09 39.28
C ALA A 231 -50.30 -15.16 40.49
N PHE A 232 -49.59 -14.05 40.28
CA PHE A 232 -49.34 -13.07 41.33
C PHE A 232 -50.63 -12.39 41.81
N GLU A 233 -51.51 -12.01 40.90
CA GLU A 233 -52.77 -11.35 41.22
C GLU A 233 -53.71 -12.28 42.00
N LYS A 234 -53.75 -13.57 41.64
CA LYS A 234 -54.49 -14.59 42.38
C LYS A 234 -53.93 -14.80 43.80
N GLN A 235 -52.61 -14.92 43.95
CA GLN A 235 -51.96 -15.04 45.27
C GLN A 235 -52.24 -13.83 46.15
N PHE A 236 -52.21 -12.63 45.58
CA PHE A 236 -52.50 -11.39 46.31
C PHE A 236 -53.96 -11.30 46.78
N GLU A 237 -54.90 -11.80 45.98
CA GLU A 237 -56.32 -11.81 46.37
C GLU A 237 -56.61 -12.86 47.46
N ASP A 238 -56.00 -14.04 47.36
CA ASP A 238 -56.09 -15.08 48.39
C ASP A 238 -55.48 -14.61 49.72
N MET A 239 -54.40 -13.80 49.66
CA MET A 239 -53.77 -13.16 50.81
C MET A 239 -54.71 -12.19 51.53
N LYS A 240 -55.31 -11.24 50.79
CA LYS A 240 -56.25 -10.25 51.35
C LYS A 240 -57.42 -10.93 52.04
N ARG A 241 -57.95 -12.00 51.44
CA ARG A 241 -59.05 -12.77 51.99
C ARG A 241 -58.69 -13.39 53.34
N THR A 242 -57.46 -13.89 53.47
CA THR A 242 -56.96 -14.49 54.73
C THR A 242 -56.81 -13.45 55.83
N TRP A 243 -56.32 -12.25 55.51
CA TRP A 243 -56.24 -11.13 56.47
C TRP A 243 -57.60 -10.67 56.96
N LEU A 244 -58.52 -10.40 56.03
CA LEU A 244 -59.88 -9.91 56.35
C LEU A 244 -60.65 -10.93 57.21
N ASN A 245 -60.47 -12.23 56.94
CA ASN A 245 -61.06 -13.28 57.76
C ASN A 245 -60.50 -13.32 59.20
N HIS A 246 -59.20 -13.10 59.38
CA HIS A 246 -58.60 -13.08 60.71
C HIS A 246 -59.03 -11.86 61.52
N GLU A 247 -58.97 -10.67 60.94
CA GLU A 247 -59.42 -9.42 61.58
C GLU A 247 -60.89 -9.52 62.01
N ARG A 248 -61.76 -10.00 61.11
CA ARG A 248 -63.18 -10.23 61.43
C ARG A 248 -63.37 -11.23 62.57
N ARG A 249 -62.60 -12.32 62.60
CA ARG A 249 -62.69 -13.34 63.65
C ARG A 249 -62.28 -12.76 65.01
N VAL A 250 -61.22 -11.95 65.07
CA VAL A 250 -60.79 -11.28 66.31
C VAL A 250 -61.88 -10.32 66.80
N GLU A 251 -62.44 -9.51 65.90
CA GLU A 251 -63.52 -8.57 66.23
C GLU A 251 -64.77 -9.29 66.76
N GLU A 252 -65.24 -10.34 66.08
CA GLU A 252 -66.38 -11.16 66.51
C GLU A 252 -66.15 -11.79 67.89
N SER A 253 -64.95 -12.33 68.13
CA SER A 253 -64.56 -12.89 69.43
C SER A 253 -64.57 -11.83 70.52
N LEU A 254 -63.97 -10.66 70.30
CA LEU A 254 -63.93 -9.58 71.29
C LEU A 254 -65.32 -9.04 71.61
N ARG A 255 -66.16 -8.78 70.60
CA ARG A 255 -67.55 -8.33 70.80
C ARG A 255 -68.35 -9.34 71.62
N SER A 256 -68.21 -10.64 71.33
CA SER A 256 -68.87 -11.70 72.08
C SER A 256 -68.42 -11.75 73.54
N LEU A 257 -67.11 -11.65 73.79
CA LEU A 257 -66.54 -11.64 75.14
C LEU A 257 -66.95 -10.41 75.96
N CYS A 258 -67.00 -9.24 75.31
CA CYS A 258 -67.45 -8.00 75.95
C CYS A 258 -68.91 -8.09 76.38
N ASN A 259 -69.78 -8.61 75.51
CA ASN A 259 -71.18 -8.85 75.84
C ASN A 259 -71.34 -9.86 76.98
N LYS A 260 -70.56 -10.95 76.95
CA LYS A 260 -70.60 -12.00 77.98
C LYS A 260 -70.17 -11.49 79.36
N HIS A 261 -69.16 -10.64 79.42
CA HIS A 261 -68.54 -10.16 80.66
C HIS A 261 -68.96 -8.74 81.05
N ALA A 262 -69.95 -8.15 80.38
CA ALA A 262 -70.43 -6.78 80.62
C ALA A 262 -69.29 -5.74 80.60
N ILE A 263 -68.47 -5.78 79.55
CA ILE A 263 -67.39 -4.80 79.28
C ILE A 263 -67.81 -3.97 78.07
N GLU A 264 -67.53 -2.67 78.09
CA GLU A 264 -67.86 -1.81 76.96
C GLU A 264 -66.84 -1.98 75.83
N TYR A 265 -67.33 -2.40 74.66
CA TYR A 265 -66.56 -2.48 73.42
C TYR A 265 -66.73 -1.18 72.63
N VAL A 266 -65.61 -0.54 72.30
CA VAL A 266 -65.56 0.71 71.54
C VAL A 266 -65.03 0.40 70.14
N GLY A 267 -65.92 0.53 69.15
CA GLY A 267 -65.55 0.31 67.75
C GLY A 267 -64.59 1.37 67.22
N LYS A 268 -63.82 1.00 66.19
CA LYS A 268 -62.79 1.82 65.50
C LYS A 268 -63.20 3.25 65.14
N GLU A 269 -64.48 3.50 64.86
CA GLU A 269 -65.00 4.83 64.50
C GLU A 269 -65.43 5.69 65.70
N LYS A 270 -65.59 5.09 66.88
CA LYS A 270 -66.13 5.73 68.09
C LYS A 270 -65.08 6.08 69.13
N VAL A 271 -63.81 5.70 68.92
CA VAL A 271 -62.71 6.03 69.83
C VAL A 271 -62.45 7.55 69.82
N PRO A 272 -62.29 8.21 71.00
CA PRO A 272 -62.11 9.66 71.07
C PRO A 272 -60.66 10.13 70.85
N PHE A 273 -59.79 9.28 70.29
CA PHE A 273 -58.37 9.55 70.09
C PHE A 273 -57.87 9.14 68.69
N LYS A 274 -56.71 9.67 68.29
CA LYS A 274 -56.15 9.44 66.95
C LYS A 274 -55.55 8.04 66.81
N GLY A 275 -55.67 7.48 65.61
CA GLY A 275 -55.00 6.23 65.23
C GLY A 275 -55.94 5.09 64.86
N LYS A 276 -57.19 5.11 65.33
CA LYS A 276 -58.23 4.11 64.99
C LYS A 276 -57.73 2.66 65.07
N PRO A 277 -57.37 2.17 66.28
CA PRO A 277 -57.06 0.76 66.49
C PRO A 277 -58.21 -0.14 66.05
N ASP A 278 -57.92 -1.39 65.67
CA ASP A 278 -58.93 -2.31 65.14
C ASP A 278 -60.00 -2.65 66.19
N ASN A 279 -59.58 -2.90 67.44
CA ASN A 279 -60.49 -3.15 68.55
C ASN A 279 -60.04 -2.40 69.81
N THR A 280 -61.01 -1.89 70.57
CA THR A 280 -60.75 -1.17 71.82
C THR A 280 -61.82 -1.52 72.86
N LEU A 281 -61.37 -1.74 74.09
CA LEU A 281 -62.21 -2.01 75.26
C LEU A 281 -62.09 -0.88 76.26
N MET A 282 -63.17 -0.54 76.96
CA MET A 282 -63.12 0.36 78.11
C MET A 282 -63.09 -0.48 79.40
N ILE A 283 -61.99 -0.38 80.16
CA ILE A 283 -61.78 -1.09 81.42
C ILE A 283 -61.08 -0.12 82.39
N CYS A 284 -61.55 0.01 83.63
CA CYS A 284 -60.99 0.98 84.61
C CYS A 284 -60.95 2.43 84.11
N GLU A 285 -61.97 2.90 83.38
CA GLU A 285 -61.98 4.23 82.74
C GLU A 285 -60.83 4.49 81.74
N GLU A 286 -60.06 3.46 81.38
CA GLU A 286 -59.00 3.49 80.37
C GLU A 286 -59.38 2.69 79.12
N TYR A 287 -58.89 3.16 77.96
CA TYR A 287 -59.00 2.44 76.69
C TYR A 287 -57.87 1.41 76.57
N VAL A 288 -58.23 0.13 76.50
CA VAL A 288 -57.32 -1.00 76.27
C VAL A 288 -57.40 -1.44 74.80
N ILE A 289 -56.25 -1.57 74.15
CA ILE A 289 -56.16 -1.77 72.70
C ILE A 289 -55.85 -3.23 72.36
N PHE A 290 -56.63 -3.77 71.41
CA PHE A 290 -56.43 -5.08 70.80
C PHE A 290 -56.35 -4.90 69.27
N ASP A 291 -55.14 -4.99 68.71
CA ASP A 291 -54.87 -4.73 67.29
C ASP A 291 -54.52 -6.05 66.57
N ALA A 292 -55.25 -6.41 65.51
CA ALA A 292 -55.12 -7.74 64.90
C ALA A 292 -53.98 -7.75 63.87
N LYS A 293 -53.10 -8.77 63.91
CA LYS A 293 -51.96 -8.91 62.99
C LYS A 293 -51.90 -10.31 62.38
N SER A 294 -51.89 -10.37 61.05
CA SER A 294 -51.80 -11.62 60.28
C SER A 294 -50.57 -11.66 59.37
N PRO A 295 -50.01 -12.86 59.10
CA PRO A 295 -48.84 -13.02 58.23
C PRO A 295 -49.16 -12.71 56.77
N GLN A 296 -48.16 -12.18 56.05
CA GLN A 296 -48.25 -11.94 54.61
C GLN A 296 -47.83 -13.19 53.82
N GLY A 297 -48.55 -14.30 54.02
CA GLY A 297 -48.48 -15.48 53.14
C GLY A 297 -48.16 -16.76 53.86
N ASP A 298 -47.84 -17.77 53.06
CA ASP A 298 -47.46 -19.10 53.54
C ASP A 298 -46.04 -19.11 54.12
N ASP A 299 -45.17 -18.21 53.67
CA ASP A 299 -43.84 -18.01 54.26
C ASP A 299 -43.95 -17.13 55.51
N LEU A 300 -43.82 -17.77 56.68
CA LEU A 300 -43.97 -17.14 57.99
C LEU A 300 -42.67 -16.56 58.53
N THR A 301 -41.55 -16.69 57.81
CA THR A 301 -40.21 -16.30 58.27
C THR A 301 -40.12 -14.80 58.62
N ASN A 302 -40.80 -13.95 57.85
CA ASN A 302 -40.79 -12.49 58.03
C ASN A 302 -41.86 -11.99 59.02
N PHE A 303 -42.72 -12.88 59.53
CA PHE A 303 -43.84 -12.47 60.37
C PHE A 303 -43.42 -11.93 61.75
N PRO A 304 -42.42 -12.52 62.45
CA PRO A 304 -41.93 -11.97 63.71
C PRO A 304 -41.38 -10.54 63.58
N ASP A 305 -40.60 -10.29 62.52
CA ASP A 305 -40.04 -8.96 62.24
C ASP A 305 -41.14 -7.94 61.92
N TYR A 306 -42.17 -8.35 61.17
CA TYR A 306 -43.34 -7.52 60.92
C TYR A 306 -44.06 -7.14 62.21
N VAL A 307 -44.36 -8.10 63.10
CA VAL A 307 -45.02 -7.82 64.39
C VAL A 307 -44.15 -6.96 65.30
N LYS A 308 -42.83 -7.20 65.33
CA LYS A 308 -41.87 -6.37 66.06
C LYS A 308 -41.87 -4.93 65.57
N LYS A 309 -41.90 -4.70 64.26
CA LYS A 309 -42.04 -3.35 63.69
C LYS A 309 -43.37 -2.70 64.10
N GLN A 310 -44.47 -3.46 64.01
CA GLN A 310 -45.80 -2.97 64.39
C GLN A 310 -45.88 -2.60 65.88
N SER A 311 -45.14 -3.27 66.76
CA SER A 311 -45.07 -2.92 68.19
C SER A 311 -44.55 -1.49 68.45
N GLY A 312 -43.68 -0.97 67.57
CA GLY A 312 -43.23 0.43 67.63
C GLY A 312 -44.28 1.40 67.10
N GLU A 313 -45.06 1.00 66.08
CA GLU A 313 -46.11 1.85 65.49
C GLU A 313 -47.30 2.06 66.44
N VAL A 314 -47.48 1.18 67.42
CA VAL A 314 -48.48 1.29 68.51
C VAL A 314 -48.29 2.54 69.38
N GLN A 315 -47.08 3.12 69.42
CA GLN A 315 -46.80 4.36 70.17
C GLN A 315 -47.78 5.49 69.83
N LYS A 316 -48.34 5.50 68.61
CA LYS A 316 -49.34 6.48 68.18
C LYS A 316 -50.61 6.49 69.05
N TYR A 317 -50.98 5.36 69.64
CA TYR A 317 -52.15 5.26 70.52
C TYR A 317 -51.80 5.63 71.96
N VAL A 318 -50.66 5.16 72.45
CA VAL A 318 -50.27 5.23 73.85
C VAL A 318 -49.83 6.64 74.29
N LYS A 319 -49.67 7.59 73.35
CA LYS A 319 -49.45 9.01 73.65
C LYS A 319 -50.64 9.67 74.35
N GLU A 320 -51.82 9.11 74.20
CA GLU A 320 -53.06 9.65 74.74
C GLU A 320 -53.21 9.23 76.21
N ALA A 321 -53.57 10.16 77.08
CA ALA A 321 -53.58 9.93 78.53
C ALA A 321 -54.65 8.92 78.97
N SER A 322 -55.74 8.81 78.23
CA SER A 322 -56.85 7.88 78.50
C SER A 322 -56.60 6.47 77.98
N VAL A 323 -55.45 6.20 77.34
CA VAL A 323 -55.12 4.89 76.78
C VAL A 323 -54.14 4.17 77.70
N LYS A 324 -54.48 2.93 78.06
CA LYS A 324 -53.63 2.09 78.90
C LYS A 324 -52.26 1.87 78.24
N LYS A 325 -51.20 1.85 79.05
CA LYS A 325 -49.82 1.63 78.56
C LYS A 325 -49.53 0.19 78.13
N ASP A 326 -50.48 -0.73 78.32
CA ASP A 326 -50.39 -2.12 77.89
C ASP A 326 -51.26 -2.32 76.64
N VAL A 327 -50.64 -2.71 75.54
CA VAL A 327 -51.30 -2.94 74.24
C VAL A 327 -51.15 -4.38 73.79
N TYR A 328 -52.21 -4.96 73.23
CA TYR A 328 -52.26 -6.36 72.83
C TYR A 328 -52.31 -6.48 71.30
N LEU A 329 -51.28 -7.09 70.71
CA LEU A 329 -51.27 -7.49 69.31
C LEU A 329 -51.81 -8.91 69.20
N VAL A 330 -52.97 -9.06 68.56
CA VAL A 330 -53.68 -10.34 68.44
C VAL A 330 -53.24 -11.04 67.16
N VAL A 331 -52.57 -12.18 67.30
CA VAL A 331 -52.07 -13.01 66.18
C VAL A 331 -52.84 -14.33 66.06
N PRO A 332 -52.83 -14.98 64.87
CA PRO A 332 -53.40 -16.31 64.72
C PRO A 332 -52.74 -17.35 65.65
N SER A 333 -53.53 -18.21 66.29
CA SER A 333 -53.00 -19.19 67.25
C SER A 333 -51.93 -20.12 66.66
N ASN A 334 -52.00 -20.43 65.37
CA ASN A 334 -50.99 -21.26 64.68
C ASN A 334 -49.65 -20.56 64.45
N THR A 335 -49.54 -19.25 64.67
CA THR A 335 -48.30 -18.46 64.46
C THR A 335 -47.53 -18.17 65.74
N ILE A 336 -48.10 -18.49 66.91
CA ILE A 336 -47.52 -18.12 68.21
C ILE A 336 -46.14 -18.74 68.44
N HIS A 337 -45.89 -19.94 67.88
CA HIS A 337 -44.63 -20.67 68.00
C HIS A 337 -43.44 -19.98 67.32
N LEU A 338 -43.69 -18.94 66.50
CA LEU A 338 -42.65 -18.16 65.82
C LEU A 338 -42.04 -17.07 66.71
N PHE A 339 -42.60 -16.85 67.89
CA PHE A 339 -42.18 -15.81 68.82
C PHE A 339 -41.52 -16.43 70.04
N ASP A 340 -40.23 -16.15 70.23
CA ASP A 340 -39.50 -16.57 71.44
C ASP A 340 -39.94 -15.73 72.65
N GLU A 341 -40.17 -14.42 72.43
CA GLU A 341 -40.62 -13.46 73.43
C GLU A 341 -42.00 -12.90 73.07
N HIS A 342 -42.91 -12.92 74.06
CA HIS A 342 -44.31 -12.51 73.89
C HIS A 342 -44.62 -11.13 74.48
N THR A 343 -43.61 -10.49 75.08
CA THR A 343 -43.71 -9.18 75.71
C THR A 343 -42.58 -8.31 75.18
N MET A 344 -42.93 -7.13 74.65
CA MET A 344 -41.99 -6.14 74.14
C MET A 344 -42.10 -4.87 74.99
N ASN A 345 -41.05 -4.57 75.75
CA ASN A 345 -40.99 -3.39 76.61
C ASN A 345 -40.34 -2.22 75.84
N HIS A 346 -41.06 -1.10 75.72
CA HIS A 346 -40.61 0.11 75.04
C HIS A 346 -40.29 1.27 76.00
N GLY A 347 -40.09 0.96 77.29
CA GLY A 347 -39.84 1.90 78.38
C GLY A 347 -41.11 2.58 78.87
N ASP A 348 -41.79 3.29 77.96
CA ASP A 348 -42.99 4.08 78.27
C ASP A 348 -44.30 3.26 78.19
N TYR A 349 -44.25 2.09 77.57
CA TYR A 349 -45.39 1.20 77.34
C TYR A 349 -44.95 -0.24 77.03
N ASN A 350 -45.85 -1.21 77.21
CA ASN A 350 -45.61 -2.62 76.90
C ASN A 350 -46.54 -3.09 75.78
N VAL A 351 -46.01 -3.96 74.92
CA VAL A 351 -46.78 -4.62 73.87
C VAL A 351 -46.74 -6.13 74.09
N PHE A 352 -47.91 -6.75 74.15
CA PHE A 352 -48.07 -8.19 74.32
C PHE A 352 -48.54 -8.84 73.03
N VAL A 353 -47.85 -9.90 72.60
CA VAL A 353 -48.28 -10.72 71.47
C VAL A 353 -49.16 -11.84 72.02
N VAL A 354 -50.43 -11.83 71.64
CA VAL A 354 -51.46 -12.71 72.21
C VAL A 354 -52.24 -13.41 71.12
N THR A 355 -52.79 -14.58 71.44
CA THR A 355 -53.63 -15.34 70.51
C THR A 355 -55.11 -15.09 70.78
N VAL A 356 -55.96 -15.42 69.81
CA VAL A 356 -57.42 -15.33 69.94
C VAL A 356 -57.93 -16.12 71.16
N ASP A 357 -57.35 -17.28 71.43
CA ASP A 357 -57.76 -18.16 72.52
C ASP A 357 -57.40 -17.59 73.91
N SER A 358 -56.42 -16.70 73.99
CA SER A 358 -55.96 -16.06 75.23
C SER A 358 -56.73 -14.78 75.57
N LEU A 359 -57.60 -14.29 74.68
CA LEU A 359 -58.33 -13.03 74.87
C LEU A 359 -59.22 -13.04 76.12
N GLU A 360 -59.98 -14.12 76.34
CA GLU A 360 -60.92 -14.20 77.48
C GLU A 360 -60.20 -14.17 78.84
N PRO A 361 -59.15 -14.99 79.08
CA PRO A 361 -58.35 -14.88 80.31
C PRO A 361 -57.73 -13.50 80.54
N ILE A 362 -57.21 -12.85 79.50
CA ILE A 362 -56.58 -11.52 79.60
C ILE A 362 -57.63 -10.47 79.99
N ILE A 363 -58.77 -10.46 79.31
CA ILE A 363 -59.85 -9.52 79.57
C ILE A 363 -60.38 -9.67 81.00
N LEU A 364 -60.57 -10.91 81.47
CA LEU A 364 -60.98 -11.18 82.84
C LEU A 364 -59.94 -10.74 83.88
N SER A 365 -58.66 -10.92 83.58
CA SER A 365 -57.56 -10.44 84.44
C SER A 365 -57.57 -8.91 84.54
N LEU A 366 -57.71 -8.22 83.42
CA LEU A 366 -57.80 -6.75 83.38
C LEU A 366 -59.02 -6.24 84.14
N LYS A 367 -60.18 -6.89 83.95
CA LYS A 367 -61.39 -6.56 84.70
C LYS A 367 -61.23 -6.80 86.20
N LYS A 368 -60.50 -7.84 86.62
CA LYS A 368 -60.24 -8.09 88.04
C LYS A 368 -59.35 -7.01 88.67
N ILE A 369 -58.46 -6.38 87.91
CA ILE A 369 -57.64 -5.26 88.40
C ILE A 369 -58.53 -4.05 88.77
N GLU A 370 -59.65 -3.85 88.08
CA GLU A 370 -60.69 -2.85 88.42
C GLU A 370 -61.21 -3.03 89.86
N GLU A 371 -61.32 -4.27 90.34
CA GLU A 371 -61.77 -4.57 91.70
C GLU A 371 -60.74 -4.18 92.79
N TYR A 372 -59.45 -4.04 92.43
CA TYR A 372 -58.37 -3.68 93.35
C TYR A 372 -58.09 -2.17 93.42
N GLU A 373 -58.57 -1.38 92.45
CA GLU A 373 -58.33 0.07 92.39
C GLU A 373 -59.24 0.89 93.33
N PHE A 374 -60.19 0.23 93.99
CA PHE A 374 -60.94 0.82 95.09
C PHE A 374 -60.03 1.00 96.32
N ALA A 375 -59.37 2.16 96.41
CA ALA A 375 -58.68 2.67 97.60
C ALA A 375 -59.58 2.71 98.86
N ASP A 376 -60.89 2.50 98.70
CA ASP A 376 -61.86 2.29 99.78
C ASP A 376 -61.66 0.97 100.55
N GLN A 377 -60.81 0.06 100.05
CA GLN A 377 -60.41 -1.16 100.77
C GLN A 377 -59.10 -1.03 101.56
N LEU A 378 -58.37 0.09 101.45
CA LEU A 378 -57.20 0.35 102.28
C LEU A 378 -57.64 0.76 103.68
N SER A 379 -57.12 0.05 104.70
CA SER A 379 -57.41 0.37 106.09
C SER A 379 -56.94 1.81 106.41
N PRO A 380 -57.58 2.51 107.37
CA PRO A 380 -57.08 3.79 107.87
C PRO A 380 -55.61 3.72 108.33
N GLU A 381 -55.16 2.56 108.80
CA GLU A 381 -53.79 2.31 109.27
C GLU A 381 -52.79 2.26 108.10
N ASP A 382 -53.14 1.61 106.99
CA ASP A 382 -52.29 1.56 105.80
C ASP A 382 -52.11 2.95 105.18
N ARG A 383 -53.17 3.76 105.20
CA ARG A 383 -53.13 5.17 104.77
C ARG A 383 -52.21 6.01 105.66
N ASP A 384 -52.34 5.91 107.00
CA ASP A 384 -51.46 6.63 107.93
C ASP A 384 -49.99 6.19 107.78
N SER A 385 -49.75 4.90 107.57
CA SER A 385 -48.41 4.35 107.36
C SER A 385 -47.73 4.92 106.11
N ILE A 386 -48.46 4.96 104.99
CA ILE A 386 -47.97 5.56 103.73
C ILE A 386 -47.68 7.05 103.93
N CYS A 387 -48.61 7.80 104.54
CA CYS A 387 -48.40 9.23 104.84
C CYS A 387 -47.18 9.46 105.74
N ARG A 388 -46.95 8.60 106.72
CA ARG A 388 -45.79 8.68 107.62
C ARG A 388 -44.47 8.40 106.90
N VAL A 389 -44.43 7.43 105.99
CA VAL A 389 -43.24 7.15 105.16
C VAL A 389 -42.95 8.34 104.24
N ILE A 390 -43.95 8.85 103.54
CA ILE A 390 -43.80 10.01 102.64
C ILE A 390 -43.37 11.26 103.42
N GLY A 391 -43.97 11.52 104.59
CA GLY A 391 -43.61 12.64 105.45
C GLY A 391 -42.16 12.56 105.95
N ARG A 392 -41.71 11.39 106.40
CA ARG A 392 -40.31 11.17 106.80
C ARG A 392 -39.35 11.35 105.63
N PHE A 393 -39.68 10.79 104.46
CA PHE A 393 -38.89 10.94 103.25
C PHE A 393 -38.78 12.41 102.85
N SER A 394 -39.89 13.15 102.83
CA SER A 394 -39.91 14.58 102.54
C SER A 394 -39.00 15.37 103.50
N HIS A 395 -39.09 15.11 104.81
CA HIS A 395 -38.27 15.79 105.80
C HIS A 395 -36.77 15.49 105.62
N LEU A 396 -36.39 14.21 105.46
CA LEU A 396 -35.00 13.81 105.25
C LEU A 396 -34.40 14.46 104.01
N THR A 397 -35.15 14.45 102.90
CA THR A 397 -34.73 15.07 101.65
C THR A 397 -34.53 16.58 101.80
N LYS A 398 -35.48 17.29 102.42
CA LYS A 398 -35.33 18.73 102.71
C LYS A 398 -34.08 19.02 103.55
N ARG A 399 -33.83 18.21 104.58
CA ARG A 399 -32.67 18.40 105.46
C ARG A 399 -31.35 18.13 104.73
N ARG A 400 -31.33 17.13 103.85
CA ARG A 400 -30.16 16.82 103.03
C ARG A 400 -29.81 17.98 102.10
N ILE A 401 -30.81 18.53 101.40
CA ILE A 401 -30.63 19.69 100.52
C ILE A 401 -30.05 20.89 101.28
N GLN A 402 -30.56 21.19 102.48
CA GLN A 402 -30.03 22.27 103.31
C GLN A 402 -28.55 22.07 103.69
N VAL A 403 -28.17 20.85 104.09
CA VAL A 403 -26.78 20.53 104.49
C VAL A 403 -25.84 20.60 103.29
N ASP A 404 -26.24 20.03 102.16
CA ASP A 404 -25.42 20.06 100.94
C ASP A 404 -25.25 21.51 100.44
N ALA A 405 -26.31 22.33 100.49
CA ALA A 405 -26.22 23.75 100.13
C ALA A 405 -25.24 24.54 101.00
N PHE A 406 -25.26 24.32 102.32
CA PHE A 406 -24.31 24.92 103.25
C PHE A 406 -22.86 24.52 102.93
N PHE A 407 -22.59 23.22 102.77
CA PHE A 407 -21.23 22.77 102.46
C PHE A 407 -20.76 23.23 101.08
N CYS A 408 -21.65 23.36 100.10
CA CYS A 408 -21.32 23.96 98.81
C CYS A 408 -20.84 25.41 98.96
N GLU A 409 -21.52 26.22 99.79
CA GLU A 409 -21.13 27.62 100.05
C GLU A 409 -19.78 27.71 100.78
N GLU A 410 -19.59 26.94 101.86
CA GLU A 410 -18.33 26.91 102.60
C GLU A 410 -17.15 26.39 101.77
N SER A 411 -17.35 25.31 101.00
CA SER A 411 -16.30 24.78 100.12
C SER A 411 -15.89 25.80 99.06
N PHE A 412 -16.86 26.54 98.52
CA PHE A 412 -16.59 27.58 97.54
C PHE A 412 -15.88 28.80 98.18
N ARG A 413 -16.22 29.16 99.42
CA ARG A 413 -15.49 30.20 100.17
C ARG A 413 -14.03 29.79 100.39
N ALA A 414 -13.78 28.56 100.85
CA ALA A 414 -12.44 28.03 101.03
C ALA A 414 -11.65 28.01 99.71
N LEU A 415 -12.29 27.65 98.59
CA LEU A 415 -11.66 27.67 97.28
C LEU A 415 -11.23 29.10 96.86
N LYS A 416 -12.08 30.11 97.11
CA LYS A 416 -11.71 31.52 96.84
C LYS A 416 -10.51 31.97 97.67
N GLU A 417 -10.40 31.53 98.92
CA GLU A 417 -9.25 31.84 99.77
C GLU A 417 -7.96 31.22 99.24
N CYS A 418 -8.02 30.09 98.54
CA CYS A 418 -6.86 29.49 97.86
C CYS A 418 -6.35 30.29 96.64
N GLY A 419 -7.11 31.27 96.12
CA GLY A 419 -6.75 32.06 94.94
C GLY A 419 -5.62 33.09 95.11
N CYS A 420 -4.92 33.10 96.27
CA CYS A 420 -3.83 34.02 96.59
C CYS A 420 -2.42 33.39 96.45
N LEU A 421 -2.29 32.33 95.65
CA LEU A 421 -1.02 31.66 95.38
C LEU A 421 -0.16 32.42 94.34
N PRO A 422 1.18 32.35 94.42
CA PRO A 422 2.06 32.83 93.36
C PRO A 422 1.79 32.17 91.98
N GLU A 423 2.06 32.85 90.87
CA GLU A 423 1.73 32.38 89.52
C GLU A 423 2.32 30.98 89.20
N ASP A 424 3.55 30.70 89.62
CA ASP A 424 4.23 29.41 89.37
C ASP A 424 3.62 28.24 90.15
N MET A 425 3.03 28.51 91.31
CA MET A 425 2.27 27.53 92.09
C MET A 425 0.84 27.37 91.56
N THR A 426 0.25 28.45 91.04
CA THR A 426 -1.09 28.45 90.44
C THR A 426 -1.12 27.60 89.17
N ASP A 427 -0.11 27.73 88.30
CA ASP A 427 0.00 26.92 87.08
C ASP A 427 0.10 25.42 87.39
N LYS A 428 0.89 25.05 88.41
CA LYS A 428 1.00 23.65 88.87
C LYS A 428 -0.28 23.15 89.51
N MET A 429 -0.97 23.99 90.29
CA MET A 429 -2.27 23.66 90.87
C MET A 429 -3.30 23.36 89.77
N GLU A 430 -3.41 24.20 88.74
CA GLU A 430 -4.29 23.98 87.61
C GLU A 430 -3.93 22.69 86.84
N GLU A 431 -2.65 22.36 86.71
CA GLU A 431 -2.18 21.11 86.09
C GLU A 431 -2.61 19.87 86.90
N TYR A 432 -2.48 19.91 88.23
CA TYR A 432 -2.96 18.83 89.12
C TYR A 432 -4.49 18.71 89.12
N GLU A 433 -5.22 19.83 89.06
CA GLU A 433 -6.68 19.82 88.97
C GLU A 433 -7.15 19.19 87.66
N ARG A 434 -6.55 19.59 86.52
CA ARG A 434 -6.87 19.00 85.20
C ARG A 434 -6.49 17.52 85.10
N SER A 435 -5.54 17.04 85.88
CA SER A 435 -5.13 15.62 85.84
C SER A 435 -5.92 14.73 86.80
N THR A 436 -6.61 15.32 87.79
CA THR A 436 -7.43 14.59 88.75
C THR A 436 -8.85 14.39 88.22
N LYS A 437 -9.33 13.14 88.16
CA LYS A 437 -10.71 12.80 87.76
C LYS A 437 -11.48 12.31 88.97
N VAL A 438 -12.52 13.02 89.36
CA VAL A 438 -13.27 12.69 90.59
C VAL A 438 -14.51 11.83 90.28
N ASN A 439 -14.97 11.76 89.02
CA ASN A 439 -16.01 10.81 88.60
C ASN A 439 -15.75 10.19 87.20
N PRO A 440 -14.82 9.21 87.11
CA PRO A 440 -14.26 8.70 85.85
C PRO A 440 -15.25 8.19 84.77
N PRO A 441 -16.43 7.60 85.10
CA PRO A 441 -17.34 7.07 84.08
C PRO A 441 -18.10 8.14 83.27
N VAL A 442 -18.31 9.34 83.84
CA VAL A 442 -19.15 10.39 83.22
C VAL A 442 -18.28 11.55 82.69
N GLU A 443 -17.12 11.79 83.29
CA GLU A 443 -16.25 12.91 82.95
C GLU A 443 -15.21 12.53 81.88
N GLN A 444 -15.60 12.62 80.59
CA GLN A 444 -14.75 12.20 79.48
C GLN A 444 -13.62 13.21 79.11
N LYS A 445 -13.71 14.47 79.55
CA LYS A 445 -12.67 15.48 79.36
C LYS A 445 -12.51 16.27 80.65
N ALA A 446 -11.29 16.35 81.19
CA ALA A 446 -11.00 17.14 82.38
C ALA A 446 -11.12 18.64 82.04
N LYS A 447 -12.30 19.19 82.30
CA LYS A 447 -12.59 20.61 82.10
C LYS A 447 -12.29 21.33 83.41
N LEU A 448 -11.45 22.36 83.34
CA LEU A 448 -11.22 23.25 84.48
C LEU A 448 -12.54 23.93 84.85
N ILE A 449 -12.98 23.78 86.10
CA ILE A 449 -14.21 24.39 86.59
C ILE A 449 -13.86 25.78 87.10
N THR A 450 -14.14 26.81 86.30
CA THR A 450 -13.80 28.19 86.68
C THR A 450 -14.64 28.67 87.88
N GLU A 451 -14.08 29.54 88.71
CA GLU A 451 -14.81 30.16 89.83
C GLU A 451 -16.12 30.83 89.39
N ARG A 452 -16.14 31.40 88.18
CA ARG A 452 -17.33 32.06 87.61
C ARG A 452 -18.45 31.09 87.26
N SER A 453 -18.11 29.88 86.79
CA SER A 453 -19.10 28.83 86.56
C SER A 453 -19.62 28.23 87.87
N LEU A 454 -18.73 28.06 88.86
CA LEU A 454 -19.11 27.60 90.20
C LEU A 454 -20.03 28.60 90.90
N GLN A 455 -19.71 29.91 90.87
CA GLN A 455 -20.57 30.95 91.44
C GLN A 455 -21.99 30.90 90.86
N LYS A 456 -22.14 30.74 89.53
CA LYS A 456 -23.46 30.61 88.90
C LYS A 456 -24.23 29.37 89.38
N ALA A 457 -23.53 28.27 89.62
CA ALA A 457 -24.15 27.05 90.14
C ALA A 457 -24.61 27.22 91.59
N VAL A 458 -23.79 27.85 92.44
CA VAL A 458 -24.14 28.20 93.83
C VAL A 458 -25.35 29.14 93.86
N ASP A 459 -25.35 30.20 93.04
CA ASP A 459 -26.47 31.14 92.95
C ASP A 459 -27.76 30.45 92.45
N GLY A 460 -27.64 29.49 91.53
CA GLY A 460 -28.75 28.69 91.03
C GLY A 460 -29.38 27.81 92.11
N VAL A 461 -28.54 27.08 92.86
CA VAL A 461 -29.00 26.26 93.99
C VAL A 461 -29.67 27.12 95.05
N MET A 462 -29.12 28.28 95.38
CA MET A 462 -29.72 29.22 96.34
C MET A 462 -31.07 29.77 95.89
N LYS A 463 -31.26 29.99 94.58
CA LYS A 463 -32.54 30.42 94.02
C LYS A 463 -33.58 29.30 94.08
N GLU A 464 -33.18 28.07 93.80
CA GLU A 464 -34.06 26.90 93.87
C GLU A 464 -34.46 26.54 95.31
N THR A 465 -33.53 26.60 96.27
CA THR A 465 -33.83 26.40 97.70
C THR A 465 -34.78 27.48 98.23
N SER A 466 -34.59 28.73 97.82
CA SER A 466 -35.50 29.84 98.14
C SER A 466 -36.90 29.65 97.56
N PHE A 467 -37.01 29.18 96.31
CA PHE A 467 -38.31 28.87 95.69
C PHE A 467 -39.06 27.74 96.42
N LEU A 468 -38.32 26.75 96.93
CA LEU A 468 -38.85 25.65 97.72
C LEU A 468 -39.16 26.04 99.19
N GLY A 469 -38.96 27.31 99.57
CA GLY A 469 -39.20 27.81 100.92
C GLY A 469 -38.27 27.21 101.97
N LEU A 470 -37.07 26.76 101.57
CA LEU A 470 -36.08 26.19 102.47
C LEU A 470 -35.15 27.30 102.98
N GLU A 471 -35.24 27.66 104.26
CA GLU A 471 -34.32 28.61 104.88
C GLU A 471 -32.95 27.96 105.10
N THR A 472 -31.90 28.54 104.51
CA THR A 472 -30.51 28.07 104.60
C THR A 472 -29.64 28.95 105.51
N SER A 473 -30.07 30.19 105.82
CA SER A 473 -29.32 31.14 106.66
C SER A 473 -29.28 30.74 108.14
N GLU A 474 -30.38 30.23 108.70
CA GLU A 474 -30.43 29.78 110.10
C GLU A 474 -29.59 28.52 110.34
N THR A 475 -29.45 27.68 109.30
CA THR A 475 -28.63 26.48 109.37
C THR A 475 -27.13 26.78 109.46
N SER A 476 -26.66 27.90 108.93
CA SER A 476 -25.24 28.31 109.03
C SER A 476 -24.86 28.52 110.50
N GLY A 477 -25.62 29.33 111.23
CA GLY A 477 -25.38 29.55 112.66
C GLY A 477 -25.55 28.29 113.51
N THR A 478 -26.44 27.38 113.13
CA THR A 478 -26.65 26.12 113.86
C THR A 478 -25.53 25.12 113.62
N ILE A 479 -25.01 25.02 112.39
CA ILE A 479 -23.92 24.10 112.05
C ILE A 479 -22.58 24.64 112.58
N GLU A 480 -22.32 25.94 112.48
CA GLU A 480 -21.13 26.60 113.02
C GLU A 480 -21.07 26.57 114.55
N ALA A 481 -22.23 26.66 115.23
CA ALA A 481 -22.31 26.60 116.69
C ALA A 481 -22.22 25.18 117.27
N LEU A 482 -22.13 24.13 116.43
CA LEU A 482 -21.90 22.78 116.92
C LEU A 482 -20.48 22.68 117.52
N PRO A 483 -20.33 22.40 118.83
CA PRO A 483 -19.02 22.34 119.45
C PRO A 483 -18.20 21.19 118.83
N LEU A 484 -17.06 21.53 118.22
CA LEU A 484 -16.16 20.55 117.59
C LEU A 484 -15.42 19.69 118.63
N LEU A 485 -15.29 20.16 119.87
CA LEU A 485 -14.74 19.43 121.02
C LEU A 485 -15.54 19.81 122.29
N LYS A 486 -16.06 18.83 123.04
CA LYS A 486 -16.58 19.07 124.39
C LYS A 486 -15.40 19.32 125.33
N GLU A 487 -15.21 20.54 125.81
CA GLU A 487 -14.33 20.79 126.96
C GLU A 487 -14.89 20.07 128.19
N GLY A 488 -14.18 19.03 128.65
CA GLY A 488 -14.53 18.27 129.84
C GLY A 488 -14.35 19.11 131.10
N LYS A 489 -15.40 19.22 131.92
CA LYS A 489 -15.28 19.69 133.31
C LYS A 489 -14.30 18.76 134.06
N ARG A 490 -13.13 19.28 134.44
CA ARG A 490 -12.34 18.74 135.55
C ARG A 490 -13.18 18.82 136.83
N THR A 491 -13.55 17.69 137.38
CA THR A 491 -13.94 17.58 138.78
C THR A 491 -12.76 16.98 139.54
N ASP A 492 -12.07 17.83 140.30
CA ASP A 492 -11.14 17.40 141.35
C ASP A 492 -11.90 16.64 142.43
N ARG A 493 -11.49 15.39 142.67
CA ARG A 493 -11.24 14.81 143.99
C ARG A 493 -10.23 13.69 143.89
#